data_AF-A0A7V3K2F1-F1
#
_entry.id   AF-A0A7V3K2F1-F1
#
_cell.length_a   1.000
_cell.length_b   1.000
_cell.length_c   1.000
_cell.angle_alpha   90.00
_cell.angle_beta   90.00
_cell.angle_gamma   90.00
#
_symmetry.space_group_name_H-M   'P 1'
#
loop_
_entity.id
_entity.type
_entity.pdbx_description
1 polymer ?
#
loop_
_entity_poly.entity_id
_entity_poly.type
_entity_poly.pdbx_seq_one_letter_code
_entity_poly.pdbx_strand_id
1 'polypeptide(L)'
;MVWTYAVDMIQDNINKFQATAPGVTVKLTDYNWGQYHDTVVANFVGGTGVPDILYGSDHWLQEWASAGWIVPLKDVFPKDQVDALAKDMFPYTLAGMSYKGELYGLPYYADPIAFIYNTRIYKEAGIDKAPETWEDVLEHARIIKQKGLVEYPIGFGWSQQEPFSIEIVTAMLMSRGDEFFNDKLEPTFLDANGNPIPGSTLEQHIKWVKTALDEKLMDPESLTRDGVAAGQAMMAGT
;
A
#
# COMPACT_ATOMS: atom_id res chain seq x y z
N MET A 1 7.68 -0.22 -19.04
CA MET A 1 7.79 -1.39 -18.14
C MET A 1 6.78 -1.23 -17.01
N VAL A 2 5.96 -2.24 -16.72
CA VAL A 2 4.86 -2.14 -15.74
C VAL A 2 4.88 -3.33 -14.78
N TRP A 3 4.17 -3.27 -13.66
CA TRP A 3 3.87 -4.50 -12.91
C TRP A 3 2.65 -5.20 -13.51
N THR A 4 2.55 -6.52 -13.31
CA THR A 4 1.47 -7.35 -13.84
C THR A 4 0.13 -7.03 -13.16
N TYR A 5 -0.59 -6.05 -13.69
CA TYR A 5 -1.96 -5.73 -13.30
C TYR A 5 -2.73 -5.12 -14.48
N ALA A 6 -3.91 -5.67 -14.78
CA ALA A 6 -4.77 -5.21 -15.88
C ALA A 6 -4.01 -5.03 -17.23
N VAL A 7 -3.08 -5.94 -17.55
CA VAL A 7 -2.16 -5.83 -18.70
C VAL A 7 -2.90 -5.64 -20.03
N ASP A 8 -4.05 -6.30 -20.22
CA ASP A 8 -4.88 -6.14 -21.42
C ASP A 8 -5.40 -4.69 -21.58
N MET A 9 -5.77 -4.04 -20.48
CA MET A 9 -6.20 -2.63 -20.49
C MET A 9 -5.03 -1.70 -20.83
N ILE A 10 -3.83 -1.99 -20.31
CA ILE A 10 -2.62 -1.24 -20.64
C ILE A 10 -2.30 -1.40 -22.13
N GLN A 11 -2.40 -2.62 -22.66
CA GLN A 11 -2.16 -2.89 -24.08
C GLN A 11 -3.19 -2.20 -24.98
N ASP A 12 -4.46 -2.16 -24.59
CA ASP A 12 -5.50 -1.40 -25.30
C ASP A 12 -5.20 0.11 -25.32
N ASN A 13 -4.76 0.69 -24.20
CA ASN A 13 -4.34 2.09 -24.12
C ASN A 13 -3.13 2.38 -25.01
N ILE A 14 -2.14 1.47 -25.06
CA ILE A 14 -1.01 1.56 -25.98
C ILE A 14 -1.49 1.57 -27.44
N ASN A 15 -2.43 0.70 -27.80
CA ASN A 15 -2.96 0.64 -29.17
C ASN A 15 -3.65 1.95 -29.56
N LYS A 16 -4.45 2.53 -28.65
CA LYS A 16 -5.10 3.85 -28.84
C LYS A 16 -4.07 4.97 -29.01
N PHE A 17 -3.01 4.97 -28.21
CA PHE A 17 -1.93 5.95 -28.32
C PHE A 17 -1.18 5.84 -29.66
N GLN A 18 -0.78 4.63 -30.07
CA GLN A 18 -0.06 4.44 -31.33
C GLN A 18 -0.90 4.81 -32.56
N ALA A 19 -2.23 4.69 -32.48
CA ALA A 19 -3.13 5.16 -33.53
C ALA A 19 -3.13 6.69 -33.69
N THR A 20 -2.81 7.45 -32.65
CA THR A 20 -2.74 8.92 -32.68
C THR A 20 -1.31 9.47 -32.80
N ALA A 21 -0.29 8.64 -32.57
CA ALA A 21 1.13 8.98 -32.64
C ALA A 21 1.86 8.17 -33.74
N PRO A 22 1.64 8.47 -35.03
CA PRO A 22 2.26 7.73 -36.12
C PRO A 22 3.78 7.84 -36.04
N GLY A 23 4.47 6.69 -36.15
CA GLY A 23 5.93 6.60 -36.06
C GLY A 23 6.47 6.28 -34.67
N VAL A 24 5.62 6.20 -33.64
CA VAL A 24 6.00 5.75 -32.30
C VAL A 24 5.53 4.31 -32.09
N THR A 25 6.46 3.44 -31.69
CA THR A 25 6.17 2.05 -31.31
C THR A 25 6.45 1.86 -29.82
N VAL A 26 5.44 1.44 -29.06
CA VAL A 26 5.55 1.14 -27.63
C VAL A 26 5.61 -0.37 -27.44
N LYS A 27 6.64 -0.84 -26.75
CA LYS A 27 6.77 -2.26 -26.35
C LYS A 27 6.43 -2.39 -24.87
N LEU A 28 5.43 -3.22 -24.57
CA LEU A 28 5.05 -3.52 -23.20
C LEU A 28 5.92 -4.67 -22.66
N THR A 29 6.36 -4.53 -21.42
CA THR A 29 7.02 -5.58 -20.65
C THR A 29 6.55 -5.42 -19.22
N ASP A 30 6.14 -6.53 -18.61
CA ASP A 30 5.66 -6.57 -17.25
C ASP A 30 6.40 -7.57 -16.37
N TYR A 31 6.45 -7.28 -15.07
CA TYR A 31 6.99 -8.17 -14.05
C TYR A 31 6.00 -8.29 -12.89
N ASN A 32 6.02 -9.43 -12.20
CA ASN A 32 5.21 -9.60 -11.00
C ASN A 32 5.60 -8.54 -9.94
N TRP A 33 4.62 -8.02 -9.20
CA TRP A 33 4.82 -6.98 -8.17
C TRP A 33 5.98 -7.28 -7.21
N GLY A 34 6.03 -8.50 -6.66
CA GLY A 34 7.06 -8.89 -5.68
C GLY A 34 8.49 -8.94 -6.24
N GLN A 35 8.64 -8.91 -7.57
CA GLN A 35 9.94 -8.91 -8.26
C GLN A 35 10.22 -7.59 -8.97
N TYR A 36 9.23 -6.71 -9.08
CA TYR A 36 9.27 -5.54 -9.95
C TYR A 36 10.38 -4.58 -9.51
N HIS A 37 10.41 -4.24 -8.22
CA HIS A 37 11.40 -3.34 -7.64
C HIS A 37 12.84 -3.79 -7.94
N ASP A 38 13.19 -5.01 -7.51
CA ASP A 38 14.55 -5.52 -7.63
C ASP A 38 14.98 -5.68 -9.10
N THR A 39 14.04 -6.02 -9.99
CA THR A 39 14.31 -6.09 -11.42
C THR A 39 14.61 -4.72 -12.01
N VAL A 40 13.84 -3.69 -11.65
CA VAL A 40 14.07 -2.32 -12.11
C VAL A 40 15.39 -1.77 -11.56
N VAL A 41 15.68 -1.99 -10.28
CA VAL A 41 16.97 -1.61 -9.66
C VAL A 41 18.14 -2.31 -10.35
N ALA A 42 18.05 -3.61 -10.62
CA ALA A 42 19.09 -4.34 -11.34
C ALA A 42 19.33 -3.78 -12.75
N ASN A 43 18.26 -3.40 -13.46
CA ASN A 43 18.37 -2.77 -14.78
C ASN A 43 19.04 -1.39 -14.71
N PHE A 44 18.68 -0.56 -13.72
CA PHE A 44 19.33 0.74 -13.50
C PHE A 44 20.82 0.59 -13.20
N VAL A 45 21.18 -0.29 -12.27
CA VAL A 45 22.58 -0.53 -11.88
C VAL A 45 23.38 -1.15 -13.04
N GLY A 46 22.79 -2.09 -13.78
CA GLY A 46 23.44 -2.75 -14.91
C GLY A 46 23.52 -1.87 -16.17
N GLY A 47 22.71 -0.81 -16.27
CA GLY A 47 22.61 0.05 -17.46
C GLY A 47 22.02 -0.67 -18.68
N THR A 48 21.39 -1.83 -18.48
CA THR A 48 20.81 -2.67 -19.54
C THR A 48 19.36 -2.95 -19.21
N GLY A 49 18.45 -2.87 -20.19
CA GLY A 49 17.03 -3.11 -19.96
C GLY A 49 16.31 -1.97 -19.22
N VAL A 50 16.96 -0.80 -19.09
CA VAL A 50 16.32 0.41 -18.57
C VAL A 50 15.22 0.86 -19.56
N PRO A 51 13.96 0.94 -19.14
CA PRO A 51 12.87 1.34 -20.02
C PRO A 51 12.82 2.86 -20.18
N ASP A 52 12.27 3.34 -21.31
CA ASP A 52 12.03 4.78 -21.52
C ASP A 52 10.95 5.33 -20.56
N ILE A 53 9.95 4.50 -20.24
CA ILE A 53 8.85 4.80 -19.33
C ILE A 53 8.58 3.56 -18.45
N LEU A 54 8.40 3.79 -17.16
CA LEU A 54 8.09 2.75 -16.18
C LEU A 54 6.98 3.19 -15.24
N TYR A 55 6.34 2.22 -14.59
CA TYR A 55 5.49 2.53 -13.45
C TYR A 55 6.36 2.72 -12.22
N GLY A 56 6.21 3.86 -11.56
CA GLY A 56 6.85 4.16 -10.28
C GLY A 56 5.83 4.03 -9.15
N SER A 57 6.26 3.41 -8.06
CA SER A 57 5.54 3.46 -6.79
C SER A 57 6.10 4.61 -5.95
N ASP A 58 5.23 5.22 -5.15
CA ASP A 58 5.56 6.21 -4.12
C ASP A 58 6.48 5.66 -3.03
N HIS A 59 6.60 4.34 -2.89
CA HIS A 59 7.55 3.69 -2.01
C HIS A 59 9.00 3.74 -2.52
N TRP A 60 9.19 3.78 -3.85
CA TRP A 60 10.50 3.61 -4.49
C TRP A 60 10.99 4.88 -5.19
N LEU A 61 10.09 5.82 -5.48
CA LEU A 61 10.40 7.01 -6.25
C LEU A 61 11.54 7.83 -5.63
N GLN A 62 11.53 8.01 -4.31
CA GLN A 62 12.54 8.80 -3.61
C GLN A 62 13.89 8.10 -3.63
N GLU A 63 13.92 6.77 -3.51
CA GLU A 63 15.14 5.96 -3.69
C GLU A 63 15.70 6.19 -5.10
N TRP A 64 14.90 5.95 -6.13
CA TRP A 64 15.33 6.03 -7.52
C TRP A 64 15.73 7.44 -7.95
N ALA A 65 15.00 8.47 -7.48
CA ALA A 65 15.34 9.87 -7.72
C ALA A 65 16.64 10.27 -7.01
N SER A 66 16.84 9.81 -5.76
CA SER A 66 18.07 10.10 -5.02
C SER A 66 19.31 9.44 -5.63
N ALA A 67 19.14 8.27 -6.26
CA ALA A 67 20.18 7.56 -6.99
C ALA A 67 20.44 8.16 -8.40
N GLY A 68 19.59 9.07 -8.86
CA GLY A 68 19.70 9.69 -10.19
C GLY A 68 19.30 8.75 -11.34
N TRP A 69 18.52 7.71 -11.06
CA TRP A 69 18.07 6.73 -12.06
C TRP A 69 16.86 7.17 -12.86
N ILE A 70 16.08 8.10 -12.31
CA ILE A 70 14.93 8.73 -12.96
C ILE A 70 15.12 10.25 -13.00
N VAL A 71 14.40 10.91 -13.91
CA VAL A 71 14.53 12.35 -14.17
C VAL A 71 13.23 13.10 -13.81
N PRO A 72 13.31 14.37 -13.38
CA PRO A 72 12.15 15.22 -13.25
C PRO A 72 11.39 15.32 -14.57
N LEU A 73 10.06 15.32 -14.53
CA LEU A 73 9.24 15.41 -15.73
C LEU A 73 9.47 16.70 -16.52
N LYS A 74 9.77 17.80 -15.83
CA LYS A 74 9.99 19.11 -16.45
C LYS A 74 11.35 19.23 -17.16
N ASP A 75 12.24 18.26 -16.98
CA ASP A 75 13.51 18.20 -17.72
C ASP A 75 13.31 17.58 -19.11
N VAL A 76 12.26 16.78 -19.27
CA VAL A 76 11.98 16.02 -20.50
C VAL A 76 10.68 16.44 -21.22
N PHE A 77 9.75 17.08 -20.52
CA PHE A 77 8.46 17.54 -21.07
C PHE A 77 8.24 19.04 -20.89
N PRO A 78 7.44 19.68 -21.76
CA PRO A 78 7.06 21.09 -21.60
C PRO A 78 6.41 21.36 -20.24
N LYS A 79 6.98 22.33 -19.50
CA LYS A 79 6.57 22.66 -18.14
C LYS A 79 5.08 22.97 -18.01
N ASP A 80 4.54 23.73 -18.96
CA ASP A 80 3.13 24.12 -19.01
C ASP A 80 2.19 22.91 -19.14
N GLN A 81 2.60 21.88 -19.89
CA GLN A 81 1.83 20.64 -20.01
C GLN A 81 1.88 19.80 -18.73
N VAL A 82 3.06 19.69 -18.10
CA VAL A 82 3.19 19.00 -16.81
C VAL A 82 2.34 19.69 -15.75
N ASP A 83 2.40 21.02 -15.66
CA ASP A 83 1.61 21.80 -14.71
C ASP A 83 0.10 21.69 -14.99
N ALA A 84 -0.30 21.67 -16.27
CA ALA A 84 -1.69 21.50 -16.66
C ALA A 84 -2.26 20.11 -16.30
N LEU A 85 -1.45 19.05 -16.31
CA LEU A 85 -1.87 17.72 -15.87
C LEU A 85 -1.89 17.62 -14.34
N ALA A 86 -0.88 18.17 -13.67
CA ALA A 86 -0.77 18.10 -12.22
C ALA A 86 -1.91 18.86 -11.50
N LYS A 87 -2.43 19.95 -12.08
CA LYS A 87 -3.47 20.78 -11.43
C LYS A 87 -4.76 20.00 -11.11
N ASP A 88 -5.08 18.97 -11.88
CA ASP A 88 -6.31 18.19 -11.76
C ASP A 88 -6.10 16.94 -10.87
N MET A 89 -4.90 16.78 -10.28
CA MET A 89 -4.53 15.66 -9.42
C MET A 89 -4.61 16.03 -7.94
N PHE A 90 -4.84 15.04 -7.09
CA PHE A 90 -4.85 15.25 -5.65
C PHE A 90 -3.46 15.64 -5.12
N PRO A 91 -3.35 16.62 -4.21
CA PRO A 91 -2.06 17.04 -3.67
C PRO A 91 -1.22 15.92 -3.06
N TYR A 92 -1.86 14.94 -2.41
CA TYR A 92 -1.13 13.83 -1.77
C TYR A 92 -0.47 12.90 -2.79
N THR A 93 -1.09 12.67 -3.95
CA THR A 93 -0.52 11.81 -4.99
C THR A 93 0.66 12.48 -5.67
N LEU A 94 0.57 13.80 -5.88
CA LEU A 94 1.69 14.60 -6.38
C LEU A 94 2.86 14.61 -5.39
N ALA A 95 2.58 14.71 -4.09
CA ALA A 95 3.61 14.64 -3.06
C ALA A 95 4.35 13.29 -3.08
N GLY A 96 3.62 12.18 -3.19
CA GLY A 96 4.20 10.83 -3.33
C GLY A 96 5.07 10.65 -4.58
N MET A 97 4.77 11.39 -5.66
CA MET A 97 5.54 11.37 -6.92
C MET A 97 6.59 12.49 -7.03
N SER A 98 6.90 13.20 -5.93
CA SER A 98 7.85 14.30 -5.92
C SER A 98 9.08 14.00 -5.05
N TYR A 99 10.23 14.51 -5.49
CA TYR A 99 11.48 14.46 -4.73
C TYR A 99 12.16 15.83 -4.79
N LYS A 100 12.57 16.36 -3.62
CA LYS A 100 13.17 17.71 -3.48
C LYS A 100 12.39 18.84 -4.16
N GLY A 101 11.06 18.74 -4.18
CA GLY A 101 10.16 19.74 -4.76
C GLY A 101 9.94 19.62 -6.27
N GLU A 102 10.53 18.62 -6.92
CA GLU A 102 10.33 18.36 -8.35
C GLU A 102 9.47 17.11 -8.55
N LEU A 103 8.62 17.14 -9.58
CA LEU A 103 7.70 16.06 -9.92
C LEU A 103 8.40 15.08 -10.87
N TYR A 104 8.51 13.81 -10.48
CA TYR A 104 9.19 12.75 -11.22
C TYR A 104 8.21 11.78 -11.91
N GLY A 105 6.94 11.78 -11.49
CA GLY A 105 5.90 10.91 -12.05
C GLY A 105 4.53 11.60 -12.09
N LEU A 106 3.69 11.18 -13.04
CA LEU A 106 2.28 11.55 -13.07
C LEU A 106 1.46 10.38 -12.49
N PRO A 107 0.76 10.59 -11.35
CA PRO A 107 -0.17 9.61 -10.82
C PRO A 107 -1.22 9.19 -11.84
N TYR A 108 -1.36 7.90 -12.10
CA TYR A 108 -2.44 7.35 -12.95
C TYR A 108 -3.57 6.70 -12.13
N TYR A 109 -3.27 6.30 -10.90
CA TYR A 109 -4.23 5.89 -9.88
C TYR A 109 -3.64 6.19 -8.50
N ALA A 110 -4.49 6.13 -7.48
CA ALA A 110 -4.09 6.11 -6.09
C ALA A 110 -5.17 5.40 -5.28
N ASP A 111 -4.77 4.72 -4.24
CA ASP A 111 -5.63 3.92 -3.38
C ASP A 111 -5.36 4.25 -1.91
N PRO A 112 -6.35 4.75 -1.17
CA PRO A 112 -6.22 4.91 0.28
C PRO A 112 -6.38 3.56 0.97
N ILE A 113 -5.62 3.34 2.04
CA ILE A 113 -5.91 2.26 2.99
C ILE A 113 -7.11 2.66 3.83
N ALA A 114 -8.15 1.80 3.84
CA ALA A 114 -9.36 2.01 4.60
C ALA A 114 -9.70 0.77 5.44
N PHE A 115 -10.19 1.00 6.67
CA PHE A 115 -10.78 -0.05 7.47
C PHE A 115 -12.22 -0.32 7.01
N ILE A 116 -12.54 -1.57 6.71
CA ILE A 116 -13.84 -2.00 6.21
C ILE A 116 -14.42 -3.06 7.15
N TYR A 117 -15.73 -3.01 7.38
CA TYR A 117 -16.46 -4.01 8.16
C TYR A 117 -17.76 -4.43 7.46
N ASN A 118 -18.21 -5.65 7.75
CA ASN A 118 -19.43 -6.20 7.15
C ASN A 118 -20.67 -5.77 7.96
N THR A 119 -21.42 -4.80 7.44
CA THR A 119 -22.61 -4.24 8.11
C THR A 119 -23.74 -5.26 8.31
N ARG A 120 -23.84 -6.28 7.43
CA ARG A 120 -24.80 -7.38 7.60
C ARG A 120 -24.45 -8.22 8.82
N ILE A 121 -23.18 -8.61 8.97
CA ILE A 121 -22.70 -9.36 10.13
C ILE A 121 -22.87 -8.54 11.41
N TYR A 122 -22.59 -7.23 11.39
CA TYR A 122 -22.80 -6.34 12.54
C TYR A 122 -24.28 -6.33 12.97
N LYS A 123 -25.21 -6.22 12.01
CA LYS A 123 -26.65 -6.26 12.28
C LYS A 123 -27.10 -7.61 12.86
N GLU A 124 -26.62 -8.73 12.30
CA GLU A 124 -26.90 -10.08 12.82
C GLU A 124 -26.31 -10.27 14.24
N ALA A 125 -25.17 -9.64 14.51
CA ALA A 125 -24.53 -9.62 15.81
C ALA A 125 -25.24 -8.72 16.84
N GLY A 126 -26.07 -7.78 16.40
CA GLY A 126 -26.69 -6.76 17.26
C GLY A 126 -25.72 -5.65 17.66
N ILE A 127 -24.76 -5.33 16.79
CA ILE A 127 -23.77 -4.25 16.96
C ILE A 127 -24.24 -3.05 16.12
N ASP A 128 -24.66 -1.99 16.80
CA ASP A 128 -25.27 -0.81 16.14
C ASP A 128 -24.27 0.32 15.86
N LYS A 129 -23.03 0.20 16.34
CA LYS A 129 -21.97 1.21 16.15
C LYS A 129 -20.78 0.64 15.39
N ALA A 130 -20.24 1.44 14.48
CA ALA A 130 -18.93 1.15 13.90
C ALA A 130 -17.86 1.22 15.01
N PRO A 131 -16.78 0.43 14.92
CA PRO A 131 -15.67 0.54 15.87
C PRO A 131 -14.99 1.90 15.70
N GLU A 132 -14.71 2.58 16.81
CA GLU A 132 -13.96 3.84 16.83
C GLU A 132 -12.49 3.60 17.23
N THR A 133 -12.23 2.49 17.92
CA THR A 133 -10.90 2.07 18.36
C THR A 133 -10.59 0.64 17.92
N TRP A 134 -9.31 0.28 17.89
CA TRP A 134 -8.88 -1.10 17.67
C TRP A 134 -9.34 -2.03 18.79
N GLU A 135 -9.51 -1.51 20.00
CA GLU A 135 -10.09 -2.25 21.13
C GLU A 135 -11.57 -2.60 20.86
N ASP A 136 -12.35 -1.69 20.26
CA ASP A 136 -13.71 -1.97 19.80
C ASP A 136 -13.72 -3.07 18.73
N VAL A 137 -12.72 -3.09 17.83
CA VAL A 137 -12.60 -4.16 16.82
C VAL A 137 -12.47 -5.53 17.47
N LEU A 138 -11.65 -5.67 18.52
CA LEU A 138 -11.55 -6.93 19.27
C LEU A 138 -12.86 -7.27 19.98
N GLU A 139 -13.51 -6.30 20.63
CA GLU A 139 -14.79 -6.52 21.29
C GLU A 139 -15.88 -6.98 20.31
N HIS A 140 -16.03 -6.28 19.20
CA HIS A 140 -16.98 -6.62 18.14
C HIS A 140 -16.67 -8.01 17.56
N ALA A 141 -15.40 -8.33 17.31
CA ALA A 141 -14.98 -9.64 16.84
C ALA A 141 -15.34 -10.76 17.85
N ARG A 142 -15.14 -10.55 19.15
CA ARG A 142 -15.56 -11.50 20.19
C ARG A 142 -17.08 -11.75 20.16
N ILE A 143 -17.89 -10.70 20.04
CA ILE A 143 -19.36 -10.81 19.95
C ILE A 143 -19.77 -11.63 18.72
N ILE A 144 -19.19 -11.30 17.56
CA ILE A 144 -19.47 -11.99 16.29
C ILE A 144 -19.14 -13.48 16.39
N LYS A 145 -17.96 -13.82 16.93
CA LYS A 145 -17.51 -15.20 17.12
C LYS A 145 -18.36 -15.95 18.14
N GLN A 146 -18.71 -15.33 19.27
CA GLN A 146 -19.55 -15.94 20.31
C GLN A 146 -20.94 -16.33 19.79
N LYS A 147 -21.47 -15.56 18.83
CA LYS A 147 -22.74 -15.85 18.15
C LYS A 147 -22.62 -16.89 17.03
N GLY A 148 -21.41 -17.35 16.73
CA GLY A 148 -21.15 -18.35 15.68
C GLY A 148 -21.40 -17.84 14.27
N LEU A 149 -21.33 -16.52 14.05
CA LEU A 149 -21.60 -15.92 12.74
C LEU A 149 -20.42 -16.07 11.78
N VAL A 150 -19.19 -15.94 12.30
CA VAL A 150 -17.93 -16.06 11.56
C VAL A 150 -16.90 -16.74 12.46
N GLU A 151 -16.13 -17.69 11.93
CA GLU A 151 -15.12 -18.40 12.71
C GLU A 151 -13.95 -17.48 13.08
N TYR A 152 -13.47 -16.67 12.13
CA TYR A 152 -12.38 -15.69 12.31
C TYR A 152 -12.81 -14.29 11.86
N PRO A 153 -13.44 -13.49 12.75
CA PRO A 153 -14.05 -12.21 12.36
C PRO A 153 -13.09 -11.09 11.93
N ILE A 154 -11.78 -11.27 12.11
CA ILE A 154 -10.74 -10.30 11.71
C ILE A 154 -9.94 -10.88 10.54
N GLY A 155 -10.07 -10.24 9.38
CA GLY A 155 -9.36 -10.64 8.15
C GLY A 155 -8.20 -9.72 7.82
N PHE A 156 -6.99 -10.08 8.26
CA PHE A 156 -5.74 -9.45 7.82
C PHE A 156 -4.81 -10.50 7.18
N GLY A 157 -4.01 -10.08 6.19
CA GLY A 157 -2.88 -10.83 5.66
C GLY A 157 -1.59 -10.32 6.27
N TRP A 158 -0.85 -11.20 6.95
CA TRP A 158 0.42 -10.91 7.65
C TRP A 158 1.55 -11.81 7.14
N SER A 159 1.41 -12.36 5.92
CA SER A 159 2.50 -13.08 5.27
C SER A 159 3.76 -12.22 5.23
N GLN A 160 4.93 -12.82 5.44
CA GLN A 160 6.20 -12.12 5.22
C GLN A 160 6.35 -11.61 3.78
N GLN A 161 5.65 -12.24 2.83
CA GLN A 161 5.62 -11.86 1.41
C GLN A 161 4.49 -10.86 1.10
N GLU A 162 3.71 -10.42 2.09
CA GLU A 162 2.66 -9.42 1.92
C GLU A 162 3.31 -8.04 1.68
N PRO A 163 3.24 -7.50 0.45
CA PRO A 163 3.85 -6.22 0.15
C PRO A 163 3.21 -5.07 0.93
N PHE A 164 1.93 -5.19 1.34
CA PHE A 164 1.17 -4.11 1.97
C PHE A 164 1.23 -4.11 3.51
N SER A 165 2.03 -5.00 4.10
CA SER A 165 2.05 -5.19 5.56
C SER A 165 2.56 -3.94 6.28
N ILE A 166 3.55 -3.23 5.72
CA ILE A 166 4.09 -2.02 6.33
C ILE A 166 3.11 -0.85 6.28
N GLU A 167 2.29 -0.76 5.24
CA GLU A 167 1.25 0.23 5.01
C GLU A 167 0.11 0.03 6.01
N ILE A 168 -0.30 -1.23 6.21
CA ILE A 168 -1.31 -1.56 7.21
C ILE A 168 -0.79 -1.18 8.60
N VAL A 169 0.41 -1.59 8.99
CA VAL A 169 0.95 -1.24 10.31
C VAL A 169 1.09 0.28 10.45
N THR A 170 1.59 0.97 9.43
CA THR A 170 1.72 2.45 9.43
C THR A 170 0.36 3.10 9.65
N ALA A 171 -0.67 2.71 8.89
CA ALA A 171 -2.02 3.24 9.04
C ALA A 171 -2.60 2.97 10.44
N MET A 172 -2.31 1.81 11.03
CA MET A 172 -2.72 1.47 12.40
C MET A 172 -1.99 2.28 13.47
N LEU A 173 -0.71 2.60 13.28
CA LEU A 173 0.01 3.52 14.17
C LEU A 173 -0.57 4.93 14.07
N MET A 174 -0.78 5.41 12.83
CA MET A 174 -1.34 6.75 12.58
C MET A 174 -2.74 6.90 13.16
N SER A 175 -3.57 5.87 13.08
CA SER A 175 -4.90 5.89 13.70
C SER A 175 -4.86 5.94 15.23
N ARG A 176 -3.73 5.58 15.85
CA ARG A 176 -3.47 5.73 17.29
C ARG A 176 -2.72 7.02 17.62
N GLY A 177 -2.46 7.87 16.62
CA GLY A 177 -1.80 9.17 16.78
C GLY A 177 -0.27 9.12 16.80
N ASP A 178 0.33 8.06 16.25
CA ASP A 178 1.78 7.86 16.22
C ASP A 178 2.26 7.44 14.82
N GLU A 179 3.56 7.50 14.58
CA GLU A 179 4.19 7.05 13.34
C GLU A 179 5.40 6.17 13.67
N PHE A 180 6.01 5.52 12.68
CA PHE A 180 7.25 4.75 12.93
C PHE A 180 8.42 5.64 13.34
N PHE A 181 8.49 6.84 12.77
CA PHE A 181 9.58 7.80 12.94
C PHE A 181 9.02 9.19 13.20
N ASN A 182 9.71 9.97 14.03
CA ASN A 182 9.36 11.38 14.24
C ASN A 182 9.95 12.29 13.13
N ASP A 183 9.72 13.60 13.23
CA ASP A 183 10.23 14.61 12.28
C ASP A 183 11.76 14.62 12.10
N LYS A 184 12.51 13.99 13.00
CA LYS A 184 13.97 13.85 12.95
C LYS A 184 14.43 12.49 12.41
N LEU A 185 13.51 11.67 11.95
CA LEU A 185 13.73 10.29 11.53
C LEU A 185 14.23 9.38 12.67
N GLU A 186 13.92 9.72 13.92
CA GLU A 186 14.20 8.86 15.08
C GLU A 186 13.01 7.91 15.29
N PRO A 187 13.25 6.60 15.56
CA PRO A 187 12.17 5.64 15.78
C PRO A 187 11.38 5.98 17.05
N THR A 188 10.06 5.93 16.97
CA THR A 188 9.14 6.25 18.10
C THR A 188 9.01 5.10 19.10
N PHE A 189 9.52 3.92 18.75
CA PHE A 189 9.37 2.68 19.50
C PHE A 189 10.68 2.17 20.14
N LEU A 190 11.80 2.88 19.96
CA LEU A 190 13.10 2.57 20.58
C LEU A 190 13.62 3.77 21.40
N ASP A 191 14.26 3.48 22.54
CA ASP A 191 14.96 4.48 23.33
C ASP A 191 16.30 4.89 22.68
N ALA A 192 16.99 5.86 23.27
CA ALA A 192 18.28 6.35 22.76
C ALA A 192 19.40 5.28 22.72
N ASN A 193 19.23 4.15 23.41
CA ASN A 193 20.16 3.03 23.40
C ASN A 193 19.70 1.89 22.46
N GLY A 194 18.59 2.06 21.74
CA GLY A 194 18.01 1.06 20.87
C GLY A 194 17.17 0.00 21.58
N ASN A 195 16.79 0.18 22.85
CA ASN A 195 15.90 -0.73 23.55
C ASN A 195 14.43 -0.43 23.22
N PRO A 196 13.54 -1.44 23.12
CA PRO A 196 12.11 -1.21 22.95
C PRO A 196 11.53 -0.34 24.06
N ILE A 197 10.72 0.66 23.70
CA ILE A 197 9.97 1.49 24.64
C ILE A 197 8.71 0.72 25.07
N PRO A 198 8.56 0.36 26.37
CA PRO A 198 7.33 -0.24 26.86
C PRO A 198 6.15 0.72 26.74
N GLY A 199 5.03 0.23 26.21
CA GLY A 199 3.82 1.00 25.95
C GLY A 199 3.83 1.76 24.64
N SER A 200 4.89 1.67 23.83
CA SER A 200 4.91 2.29 22.49
C SER A 200 3.75 1.82 21.63
N THR A 201 3.30 2.67 20.69
CA THR A 201 2.16 2.36 19.82
C THR A 201 2.41 1.11 18.98
N LEU A 202 3.67 0.89 18.56
CA LEU A 202 4.07 -0.35 17.89
C LEU A 202 3.93 -1.57 18.81
N GLU A 203 4.34 -1.49 20.08
CA GLU A 203 4.11 -2.59 21.03
C GLU A 203 2.61 -2.84 21.24
N GLN A 204 1.78 -1.79 21.35
CA GLN A 204 0.33 -1.92 21.45
C GLN A 204 -0.28 -2.62 20.24
N HIS A 205 0.17 -2.28 19.02
CA HIS A 205 -0.24 -2.96 17.80
C HIS A 205 0.16 -4.44 17.80
N ILE A 206 1.41 -4.77 18.14
CA ILE A 206 1.88 -6.16 18.21
C ILE A 206 1.06 -6.95 19.23
N LYS A 207 0.76 -6.37 20.40
CA LYS A 207 -0.10 -6.98 21.42
C LYS A 207 -1.52 -7.21 20.88
N TRP A 208 -2.08 -6.25 20.15
CA TRP A 208 -3.39 -6.36 19.53
C TRP A 208 -3.46 -7.52 18.53
N VAL A 209 -2.48 -7.64 17.62
CA VAL A 209 -2.39 -8.76 16.67
C VAL A 209 -2.25 -10.09 17.41
N LYS A 210 -1.39 -10.13 18.44
CA LYS A 210 -1.23 -11.31 19.28
C LYS A 210 -2.52 -11.71 19.98
N THR A 211 -3.27 -10.76 20.55
CA THR A 211 -4.57 -11.02 21.18
C THR A 211 -5.57 -11.58 20.16
N ALA A 212 -5.64 -11.01 18.95
CA ALA A 212 -6.51 -11.50 17.90
C ALA A 212 -6.21 -12.96 17.51
N LEU A 213 -4.92 -13.33 17.45
CA LEU A 213 -4.49 -14.71 17.15
C LEU A 213 -4.72 -15.66 18.33
N ASP A 214 -4.33 -15.28 19.55
CA ASP A 214 -4.46 -16.11 20.76
C ASP A 214 -5.93 -16.43 21.06
N GLU A 215 -6.84 -15.47 20.85
CA GLU A 215 -8.28 -15.64 21.01
C GLU A 215 -8.97 -16.25 19.77
N LYS A 216 -8.20 -16.57 18.72
CA LYS A 216 -8.70 -17.10 17.45
C LYS A 216 -9.74 -16.17 16.79
N LEU A 217 -9.64 -14.86 16.99
CA LEU A 217 -10.46 -13.87 16.27
C LEU A 217 -9.92 -13.63 14.85
N MET A 218 -8.64 -13.90 14.66
CA MET A 218 -7.94 -13.95 13.38
C MET A 218 -7.51 -15.37 13.10
N ASP A 219 -7.56 -15.77 11.83
CA ASP A 219 -7.15 -17.10 11.40
C ASP A 219 -5.62 -17.23 11.52
N PRO A 220 -5.06 -18.30 12.13
CA PRO A 220 -3.61 -18.52 12.15
C PRO A 220 -2.95 -18.52 10.77
N GLU A 221 -3.67 -18.93 9.72
CA GLU A 221 -3.21 -18.86 8.33
C GLU A 221 -3.08 -17.41 7.81
N SER A 222 -3.54 -16.40 8.56
CA SER A 222 -3.25 -14.99 8.29
C SER A 222 -1.74 -14.73 8.19
N LEU A 223 -0.90 -15.46 8.93
CA LEU A 223 0.57 -15.31 8.90
C LEU A 223 1.22 -15.83 7.62
N THR A 224 0.46 -16.45 6.72
CA THR A 224 0.96 -17.05 5.48
C THR A 224 0.17 -16.66 4.23
N ARG A 225 -0.96 -15.95 4.37
CA ARG A 225 -1.80 -15.46 3.26
C ARG A 225 -1.56 -13.98 2.97
N ASP A 226 -1.90 -13.57 1.75
CA ASP A 226 -1.95 -12.15 1.36
C ASP A 226 -3.29 -11.48 1.76
N GLY A 227 -3.32 -10.15 1.73
CA GLY A 227 -4.46 -9.32 2.06
C GLY A 227 -5.60 -9.40 1.06
N VAL A 228 -5.34 -9.75 -0.20
CA VAL A 228 -6.38 -9.92 -1.23
C VAL A 228 -7.26 -11.12 -0.89
N ALA A 229 -6.65 -12.24 -0.51
CA ALA A 229 -7.37 -13.42 -0.05
C ALA A 229 -8.20 -13.13 1.22
N ALA A 230 -7.67 -12.33 2.15
CA ALA A 230 -8.41 -11.90 3.34
C ALA A 230 -9.64 -11.04 2.98
N GLY A 231 -9.51 -10.11 2.03
CA GLY A 231 -10.62 -9.30 1.53
C GLY A 231 -11.71 -10.12 0.83
N GLN A 232 -11.32 -11.13 0.05
CA GLN A 232 -12.26 -12.06 -0.60
C GLN A 232 -13.07 -12.87 0.42
N ALA A 233 -12.44 -13.36 1.48
CA ALA A 233 -13.13 -14.07 2.57
C ALA A 233 -14.16 -13.16 3.26
N MET A 234 -13.80 -11.90 3.55
CA MET A 234 -14.72 -10.91 4.10
C MET A 234 -15.93 -10.67 3.19
N MET A 235 -15.73 -10.56 1.88
CA MET A 235 -16.81 -10.39 0.90
C MET A 235 -17.72 -11.62 0.82
N ALA A 236 -17.17 -12.82 0.95
CA ALA A 236 -17.93 -14.07 1.05
C ALA A 236 -18.69 -14.20 2.38
N GLY A 237 -18.31 -13.41 3.39
CA GLY A 237 -18.89 -13.47 4.73
C GLY A 237 -18.48 -14.71 5.51
N THR A 238 -17.28 -15.23 5.22
CA THR A 238 -16.70 -16.45 5.79
C THR A 238 -15.43 -16.15 6.55
#